data_AF-A0A822DWT1-F1
#
_entry.id   AF-A0A822DWT1-F1
#
_cell.length_a   1.000
_cell.length_b   1.000
_cell.length_c   1.000
_cell.angle_alpha   90.00
_cell.angle_beta   90.00
_cell.angle_gamma   90.00
#
_symmetry.space_group_name_H-M   'P 1'
#
loop_
_entity.id
_entity.type
_entity.pdbx_description
1 polymer ?
#
loop_
_entity_poly.entity_id
_entity_poly.type
_entity_poly.pdbx_seq_one_letter_code
_entity_poly.pdbx_strand_id
1 'polypeptide(L)'
;QATYYTGILKPGDCLFIPALWFHNIKTLDTHAISVNVFWRHLNIDFYEPKDLYGNKDLVPFSRTIGQLAKSLNELDKQLPSVYVDFYIRRLRCYLDNYIKDYEKKLEN
;
A
#
# COMPACT_ATOMS: atom_id res chain seq x y z
N GLN A 1 14.92 -10.35 -4.15
CA GLN A 1 13.95 -11.21 -4.84
C GLN A 1 12.69 -11.24 -3.99
N ALA A 2 11.49 -11.15 -4.55
CA ALA A 2 10.26 -11.22 -3.77
C ALA A 2 10.00 -12.66 -3.31
N THR A 3 9.72 -12.85 -2.02
CA THR A 3 9.25 -14.13 -1.48
C THR A 3 7.75 -14.25 -1.75
N TYR A 4 7.31 -15.41 -2.24
CA TYR A 4 5.89 -15.67 -2.54
C TYR A 4 5.42 -16.97 -1.89
N TYR A 5 4.12 -17.03 -1.61
CA TYR A 5 3.44 -18.19 -1.05
C TYR A 5 2.44 -18.71 -2.06
N THR A 6 2.27 -20.04 -2.15
CA THR A 6 1.32 -20.67 -3.07
C THR A 6 0.43 -21.65 -2.33
N GLY A 7 -0.78 -21.84 -2.87
CA GLY A 7 -1.77 -22.79 -2.35
C GLY A 7 -2.80 -23.11 -3.42
N ILE A 8 -3.46 -24.26 -3.26
CA ILE A 8 -4.57 -24.69 -4.12
C ILE A 8 -5.83 -24.70 -3.25
N LEU A 9 -6.85 -23.96 -3.66
CA LEU A 9 -8.16 -23.96 -3.02
C LEU A 9 -9.06 -24.98 -3.70
N LYS A 10 -9.60 -25.90 -2.89
CA LYS A 10 -10.60 -26.88 -3.31
C LYS A 10 -12.01 -26.38 -2.97
N PRO A 11 -13.07 -27.00 -3.55
CA PRO A 11 -14.44 -26.69 -3.17
C PRO A 11 -14.65 -26.82 -1.66
N GLY A 12 -15.15 -25.74 -1.04
CA GLY A 12 -15.38 -25.64 0.41
C GLY A 12 -14.25 -24.98 1.20
N ASP A 13 -13.05 -24.82 0.62
CA ASP A 13 -11.95 -24.13 1.29
C ASP A 13 -12.22 -22.62 1.43
N CYS A 14 -11.78 -22.06 2.55
CA CYS A 14 -11.80 -20.62 2.80
C CYS A 14 -10.37 -20.11 2.97
N LEU A 15 -10.01 -19.06 2.24
CA LEU A 15 -8.73 -18.38 2.36
C LEU A 15 -8.93 -17.02 3.04
N PHE A 16 -8.27 -16.83 4.17
CA PHE A 16 -8.14 -15.50 4.77
C PHE A 16 -6.95 -14.77 4.15
N ILE A 17 -7.19 -13.58 3.61
CA ILE A 17 -6.16 -12.68 3.09
C ILE A 17 -6.18 -11.41 3.95
N PRO A 18 -5.16 -11.15 4.78
CA PRO A 18 -5.08 -9.91 5.55
C PRO A 18 -5.03 -8.69 4.62
N ALA A 19 -5.45 -7.53 5.13
CA ALA A 19 -5.31 -6.28 4.39
C ALA A 19 -3.84 -6.06 3.98
N LEU A 20 -3.63 -5.46 2.80
CA LEU A 20 -2.32 -5.17 2.21
C LEU A 20 -1.53 -6.38 1.69
N TRP A 21 -2.07 -7.61 1.75
CA TRP A 21 -1.43 -8.78 1.17
C TRP A 21 -1.70 -8.90 -0.33
N PHE A 22 -0.66 -8.75 -1.14
CA PHE A 22 -0.71 -8.99 -2.58
C PHE A 22 -1.08 -10.45 -2.87
N HIS A 23 -2.01 -10.66 -3.80
CA HIS A 23 -2.46 -11.98 -4.17
C HIS A 23 -2.79 -12.05 -5.66
N ASN A 24 -2.60 -13.24 -6.24
CA ASN A 24 -2.99 -13.57 -7.61
C ASN A 24 -3.73 -14.90 -7.60
N ILE A 25 -4.82 -15.00 -8.37
CA ILE A 25 -5.67 -16.19 -8.44
C ILE A 25 -5.72 -16.66 -9.89
N LYS A 26 -5.58 -17.97 -10.08
CA LYS A 26 -5.76 -18.65 -11.37
C LYS A 26 -6.72 -19.83 -11.20
N THR A 27 -7.80 -19.84 -11.98
CA THR A 27 -8.69 -21.01 -12.06
C THR A 27 -7.96 -22.17 -12.76
N LEU A 28 -7.88 -23.32 -12.10
CA LEU A 28 -7.19 -24.51 -12.62
C LEU A 28 -8.13 -25.50 -13.33
N ASP A 29 -9.39 -25.57 -12.87
CA ASP A 29 -10.42 -26.40 -13.49
C ASP A 29 -11.14 -25.68 -14.64
N THR A 30 -11.99 -26.41 -15.36
CA THR A 30 -12.80 -25.82 -16.45
C THR A 30 -13.70 -24.70 -15.96
N HIS A 31 -14.25 -24.83 -14.75
CA HIS A 31 -15.17 -23.86 -14.15
C HIS A 31 -15.00 -23.83 -12.63
N ALA A 32 -15.14 -22.64 -12.05
CA ALA A 32 -15.19 -22.43 -10.61
C ALA A 32 -16.01 -21.17 -10.29
N ILE A 33 -16.68 -21.18 -9.14
CA ILE A 33 -17.33 -19.98 -8.57
C ILE A 33 -16.70 -19.72 -7.21
N SER A 34 -16.18 -18.51 -7.04
CA SER A 34 -15.59 -18.05 -5.78
C SER A 34 -16.33 -16.82 -5.31
N VAL A 35 -16.54 -16.71 -4.00
CA VAL A 35 -17.15 -15.54 -3.36
C VAL A 35 -16.16 -15.00 -2.34
N ASN A 36 -15.89 -13.70 -2.38
CA ASN A 36 -15.06 -13.01 -1.41
C ASN A 36 -15.91 -12.02 -0.59
N VAL A 37 -15.50 -11.83 0.67
CA VAL A 37 -16.13 -10.88 1.59
C VAL A 37 -15.04 -9.99 2.15
N PHE A 38 -15.19 -8.68 1.95
CA PHE A 38 -14.36 -7.68 2.61
C PHE A 38 -15.08 -7.12 3.83
N TRP A 39 -14.30 -6.80 4.86
CA TRP A 39 -14.79 -6.09 6.04
C TRP A 39 -13.75 -5.08 6.52
N ARG A 40 -14.21 -4.11 7.31
CA ARG A 40 -13.33 -3.11 7.93
C ARG A 40 -12.75 -3.70 9.21
N HIS A 41 -11.42 -3.69 9.32
CA HIS A 41 -10.71 -4.13 10.53
C HIS A 41 -10.23 -2.94 11.39
N LEU A 42 -10.26 -1.73 10.84
CA LEU A 42 -9.98 -0.48 11.55
C LEU A 42 -11.27 0.31 11.81
N ASN A 43 -11.16 1.41 12.54
CA ASN A 43 -12.25 2.38 12.70
C ASN A 43 -12.69 2.91 11.31
N ILE A 44 -14.00 3.07 11.13
CA ILE A 44 -14.62 3.59 9.91
C ILE A 44 -14.01 4.90 9.42
N ASP A 45 -13.58 5.76 10.35
CA ASP A 45 -13.03 7.09 10.05
C ASP A 45 -11.71 7.06 9.25
N PHE A 46 -11.04 5.90 9.20
CA PHE A 46 -9.82 5.72 8.41
C PHE A 46 -10.10 5.40 6.94
N TYR A 47 -11.32 4.98 6.59
CA TYR A 47 -11.66 4.58 5.22
C TYR A 47 -12.30 5.73 4.45
N GLU A 48 -12.01 5.81 3.15
CA GLU A 48 -12.64 6.80 2.28
C GLU A 48 -14.16 6.50 2.15
N PRO A 49 -15.06 7.42 2.55
CA PRO A 49 -16.49 7.16 2.56
C PRO A 49 -17.09 6.79 1.20
N LYS A 50 -16.47 7.26 0.11
CA LYS A 50 -16.89 6.99 -1.27
C LYS A 50 -16.16 5.82 -1.92
N ASP A 51 -15.43 5.02 -1.15
CA ASP A 51 -14.78 3.81 -1.65
C ASP A 51 -15.75 2.61 -1.62
N LEU A 52 -16.36 2.33 -2.78
CA LEU A 52 -17.28 1.21 -2.95
C LEU A 52 -16.57 -0.15 -3.06
N TYR A 53 -15.28 -0.15 -3.42
CA TYR A 53 -14.54 -1.38 -3.72
C TYR A 53 -13.56 -1.79 -2.61
N GLY A 54 -13.19 -0.87 -1.73
CA GLY A 54 -12.16 -1.10 -0.70
C GLY A 54 -10.73 -1.02 -1.26
N ASN A 55 -10.55 -0.33 -2.39
CA ASN A 55 -9.26 -0.22 -3.10
C ASN A 55 -8.57 1.12 -2.88
N LYS A 56 -9.24 2.11 -2.28
CA LYS A 56 -8.61 3.40 -2.00
C LYS A 56 -7.75 3.28 -0.75
N ASP A 57 -6.67 4.04 -0.75
CA ASP A 57 -5.85 4.17 0.44
C ASP A 57 -6.64 4.72 1.62
N LEU A 58 -6.16 4.42 2.83
CA LEU A 58 -6.69 5.01 4.05
C LEU A 58 -6.52 6.53 4.03
N VAL A 59 -7.51 7.24 4.56
CA VAL A 59 -7.58 8.71 4.56
C VAL A 59 -6.30 9.39 5.08
N PRO A 60 -5.64 8.91 6.16
CA PRO A 60 -4.38 9.48 6.61
C PRO A 60 -3.27 9.38 5.57
N PHE A 61 -3.15 8.25 4.86
CA PHE A 61 -2.14 8.09 3.82
C PHE A 61 -2.43 8.99 2.61
N SER A 62 -3.69 9.03 2.15
CA SER A 62 -4.10 9.91 1.04
C SER A 62 -3.81 11.39 1.33
N ARG A 63 -3.99 11.82 2.59
CA ARG A 63 -3.64 13.18 3.02
C ARG A 63 -2.13 13.42 2.96
N THR A 64 -1.34 12.50 3.52
CA THR A 64 0.12 12.59 3.56
C THR A 64 0.73 12.63 2.16
N ILE A 65 0.32 11.71 1.27
CA ILE A 65 0.85 11.67 -0.10
C ILE A 65 0.43 12.92 -0.90
N GLY A 66 -0.78 13.44 -0.65
CA GLY A 66 -1.25 14.69 -1.25
C GLY A 66 -0.44 15.91 -0.81
N GLN A 67 -0.05 15.99 0.46
CA GLN A 67 0.83 17.05 0.97
C GLN A 67 2.24 16.93 0.38
N LEU A 68 2.80 15.72 0.36
CA LEU A 68 4.12 15.47 -0.23
C LEU A 68 4.16 15.88 -1.72
N ALA A 69 3.15 15.48 -2.50
CA ALA A 69 3.06 15.83 -3.91
C ALA A 69 3.03 17.36 -4.12
N LYS A 70 2.29 18.10 -3.28
CA LYS A 70 2.28 19.57 -3.32
C LYS A 70 3.67 20.16 -3.07
N SER A 71 4.34 19.73 -2.00
CA SER A 71 5.69 20.23 -1.65
C SER A 71 6.73 19.90 -2.72
N LEU A 72 6.68 18.71 -3.33
CA LEU A 72 7.58 18.34 -4.42
C LEU A 72 7.33 19.20 -5.68
N ASN A 73 6.07 19.46 -6.02
CA ASN A 73 5.72 20.34 -7.14
C ASN A 73 6.16 21.80 -6.91
N GLU A 74 6.15 22.27 -5.67
CA GLU A 74 6.67 23.60 -5.32
C GLU A 74 8.19 23.67 -5.43
N LEU A 75 8.90 22.63 -4.98
CA LEU A 75 10.35 22.53 -5.11
C LEU A 75 10.81 22.54 -6.57
N ASP A 76 10.11 21.78 -7.42
CA ASP A 76 10.39 21.68 -8.86
C ASP A 76 10.28 23.03 -9.59
N LYS A 77 9.36 23.89 -9.15
CA LYS A 77 9.18 25.24 -9.73
C LYS A 77 10.21 26.27 -9.28
N GLN A 78 10.87 26.03 -8.14
CA GLN A 78 11.75 27.02 -7.50
C GLN A 78 13.23 26.82 -7.82
N LEU A 79 13.63 25.64 -8.29
CA LEU A 79 15.04 25.28 -8.47
C LEU A 79 15.31 24.68 -9.85
N PRO A 80 16.54 24.81 -10.38
CA PRO A 80 16.96 24.07 -11.56
C PRO A 80 16.91 22.56 -11.31
N SER A 81 16.63 21.79 -12.37
CA SER A 81 16.40 20.33 -12.30
C SER A 81 17.51 19.54 -11.61
N VAL A 82 18.78 19.95 -11.76
CA VAL A 82 19.92 19.28 -11.10
C VAL A 82 19.85 19.36 -9.57
N TYR A 83 19.34 20.48 -9.03
CA TYR A 83 19.16 20.63 -7.59
C TYR A 83 17.95 19.84 -7.09
N VAL A 84 16.86 19.83 -7.87
CA VAL A 84 15.66 19.04 -7.58
C VAL A 84 15.99 17.55 -7.51
N ASP A 85 16.73 17.00 -8.49
CA ASP A 85 17.19 15.61 -8.48
C ASP A 85 18.01 15.31 -7.21
N PHE A 86 18.98 16.17 -6.88
CA PHE A 86 19.79 16.01 -5.68
C PHE A 86 18.94 15.97 -4.40
N TYR A 87 18.00 16.90 -4.25
CA TYR A 87 17.16 17.00 -3.05
C TYR A 87 16.12 15.87 -2.96
N ILE A 88 15.58 15.38 -4.07
CA ILE A 88 14.69 14.20 -4.07
C ILE A 88 15.46 12.95 -3.61
N ARG A 89 16.69 12.75 -4.09
CA ARG A 89 17.54 11.64 -3.61
C ARG A 89 17.88 11.77 -2.12
N ARG A 90 18.11 12.99 -1.64
CA ARG A 90 18.31 13.26 -0.21
C ARG A 90 17.05 12.95 0.61
N LEU A 91 15.86 13.31 0.10
CA LEU A 91 14.59 12.98 0.73
C LEU A 91 14.37 11.47 0.82
N ARG A 92 14.71 10.72 -0.23
CA ARG A 92 14.68 9.25 -0.20
C ARG A 92 15.56 8.70 0.94
N CYS A 93 16.79 9.19 1.08
CA CYS A 93 17.67 8.77 2.18
C CYS A 93 17.08 9.07 3.56
N TYR A 94 16.40 10.21 3.72
CA TYR A 94 15.68 10.52 4.96
C TYR A 94 14.55 9.52 5.24
N LEU A 95 13.75 9.16 4.23
CA LEU A 95 12.69 8.16 4.34
C LEU A 95 13.24 6.77 4.66
N ASP A 96 14.34 6.37 4.01
CA ASP A 96 15.01 5.09 4.27
C ASP A 96 15.48 4.99 5.73
N ASN A 97 15.98 6.09 6.30
CA ASN A 97 16.37 6.14 7.71
C ASN A 97 15.15 6.10 8.64
N TYR A 98 14.08 6.82 8.31
CA TYR A 98 12.83 6.77 9.06
C TYR A 98 12.26 5.35 9.12
N ILE A 99 12.31 4.61 8.00
CA ILE A 99 11.87 3.21 7.93
C ILE A 99 12.69 2.35 8.89
N LYS A 100 14.03 2.43 8.83
CA LYS A 100 14.91 1.68 9.74
C LYS A 100 14.62 1.96 11.21
N ASP A 101 14.37 3.22 11.55
CA ASP A 101 14.05 3.62 12.92
C ASP A 101 12.65 3.14 13.35
N TYR A 102 11.71 3.07 12.41
CA TYR A 102 10.38 2.52 12.64
C TYR A 102 10.41 0.99 12.85
N GLU A 103 11.16 0.25 12.04
CA GLU A 103 11.35 -1.20 12.17
C GLU A 103 11.93 -1.58 13.53
N LYS A 104 12.97 -0.87 13.98
CA LYS A 104 13.55 -1.08 15.33
C LYS A 104 12.53 -0.87 16.46
N LYS A 105 11.54 0.01 16.28
CA LYS A 105 10.49 0.24 17.29
C LYS A 105 9.46 -0.89 17.32
N LEU A 106 9.29 -1.64 16.23
CA LEU A 106 8.38 -2.78 16.17
C LEU A 106 8.98 -4.05 16.76
N GLU A 107 10.32 -4.15 16.80
CA GLU A 107 11.04 -5.29 17.37
C GLU A 107 11.20 -5.22 18.91
N ASN A 108 10.96 -4.06 19.51
CA ASN A 108 11.00 -3.83 20.97
C ASN A 108 9.60 -3.77 21.58
#